data_AF-A0A8S2FZN2-F1
#
_entry.id   AF-A0A8S2FZN2-F1
#
_cell.length_a   1.000
_cell.length_b   1.000
_cell.length_c   1.000
_cell.angle_alpha   90.00
_cell.angle_beta   90.00
_cell.angle_gamma   90.00
#
_symmetry.space_group_name_H-M   'P 1'
#
loop_
_entity.id
_entity.type
_entity.pdbx_description
1 polymer ?
#
loop_
_entity_poly.entity_id
_entity_poly.type
_entity_poly.pdbx_seq_one_letter_code
_entity_poly.pdbx_strand_id
1 'polypeptide(L)'
;MWVIRTIASDEGAQLAQEYMEYQKKKVSISNITMMFGHLLLDMGEYIKSQKYFENILQSNPNDEDVACIYYNIGRAHRLKCEYDYSLENYVKAYTIHIRARPQRLVSAAKALNGIGIVHHEQGNYEQALKFFSNALKIYRKQLSKNHTDIGGTLTNLANVYRQQNDFSQALETLEEALKINYQSLPSDHPAIAATLNNMGNCYFELGDYAKALDHYRRALCIKEKPAYSNMTHIPILG
;
A
#
# COMPACT_ATOMS: atom_id res chain seq x y z
N MET A 1 -32.04 -45.94 4.17
CA MET A 1 -30.76 -45.26 3.89
C MET A 1 -31.12 -43.87 3.40
N TRP A 2 -31.06 -42.85 4.26
CA TRP A 2 -31.44 -41.48 3.92
C TRP A 2 -30.23 -40.77 3.30
N VAL A 3 -30.30 -40.52 2.00
CA VAL A 3 -29.31 -39.71 1.28
C VAL A 3 -29.74 -38.25 1.46
N ILE A 4 -29.07 -37.52 2.33
CA ILE A 4 -29.22 -36.07 2.44
C ILE A 4 -28.45 -35.47 1.26
N ARG A 5 -29.17 -35.01 0.23
CA ARG A 5 -28.63 -34.12 -0.79
C ARG A 5 -28.57 -32.72 -0.19
N THR A 6 -27.38 -32.24 0.11
CA THR A 6 -27.12 -30.83 0.40
C THR A 6 -27.35 -30.01 -0.87
N ILE A 7 -28.51 -29.36 -0.97
CA ILE A 7 -28.71 -28.25 -1.89
C ILE A 7 -28.07 -27.04 -1.19
N ALA A 8 -26.79 -26.79 -1.47
CA ALA A 8 -26.20 -25.49 -1.20
C ALA A 8 -26.96 -24.49 -2.07
N SER A 9 -27.87 -23.73 -1.45
CA SER A 9 -28.95 -23.03 -2.13
C SER A 9 -28.45 -21.91 -3.03
N ASP A 10 -29.07 -21.81 -4.21
CA ASP A 10 -28.99 -20.67 -5.14
C ASP A 10 -29.23 -19.32 -4.43
N GLU A 11 -29.88 -19.32 -3.27
CA GLU A 11 -30.08 -18.15 -2.40
C GLU A 11 -28.77 -17.52 -1.91
N GLY A 12 -27.74 -18.31 -1.60
CA GLY A 12 -26.44 -17.77 -1.16
C GLY A 12 -25.72 -17.04 -2.29
N ALA A 13 -25.82 -17.57 -3.51
CA ALA A 13 -25.30 -16.92 -4.71
C ALA A 13 -26.12 -15.66 -5.07
N GLN A 14 -27.45 -15.73 -4.92
CA GLN A 14 -28.35 -14.62 -5.18
C GLN A 14 -28.16 -13.48 -4.17
N LEU A 15 -27.96 -13.78 -2.89
CA LEU A 15 -27.62 -12.79 -1.85
C LEU A 15 -26.26 -12.13 -2.11
N ALA A 16 -25.26 -12.90 -2.56
CA ALA A 16 -23.98 -12.34 -2.96
C ALA A 16 -24.11 -11.42 -4.18
N GLN A 17 -24.98 -11.77 -5.13
CA GLN A 17 -25.25 -10.99 -6.34
C GLN A 17 -26.03 -9.71 -6.02
N GLU A 18 -27.05 -9.77 -5.16
CA GLU A 18 -27.81 -8.61 -4.69
C GLU A 18 -26.94 -7.67 -3.85
N TYR A 19 -26.06 -8.20 -2.99
CA TYR A 19 -25.07 -7.41 -2.27
C TYR A 19 -24.08 -6.73 -3.22
N MET A 20 -23.59 -7.44 -4.23
CA MET A 20 -22.73 -6.87 -5.28
C MET A 20 -23.46 -5.76 -6.05
N GLU A 21 -24.73 -5.94 -6.40
CA GLU A 21 -25.55 -4.90 -7.08
C GLU A 21 -25.85 -3.70 -6.18
N TYR A 22 -26.08 -3.93 -4.89
CA TYR A 22 -26.27 -2.87 -3.90
C TYR A 22 -25.00 -2.05 -3.71
N GLN A 23 -23.84 -2.70 -3.64
CA GLN A 23 -22.55 -2.01 -3.57
C GLN A 23 -22.24 -1.25 -4.87
N LYS A 24 -22.54 -1.83 -6.06
CA LYS A 24 -22.43 -1.14 -7.36
C LYS A 24 -23.22 0.17 -7.43
N LYS A 25 -24.30 0.32 -6.66
CA LYS A 25 -25.12 1.55 -6.60
C LYS A 25 -24.56 2.64 -5.67
N LYS A 26 -23.70 2.31 -4.71
CA LYS A 26 -23.17 3.26 -3.69
C LYS A 26 -21.68 3.57 -3.85
N VAL A 27 -20.94 2.68 -4.49
CA VAL A 27 -19.50 2.72 -4.70
C VAL A 27 -19.29 2.73 -6.21
N SER A 28 -18.41 3.59 -6.75
CA SER A 28 -18.14 3.55 -8.19
C SER A 28 -17.76 2.12 -8.57
N ILE A 29 -18.32 1.58 -9.65
CA ILE A 29 -18.09 0.19 -10.11
C ILE A 29 -16.58 -0.12 -10.24
N SER A 30 -15.78 0.91 -10.55
CA SER A 30 -14.33 0.87 -10.55
C SER A 30 -13.72 0.43 -9.21
N ASN A 31 -14.20 0.97 -8.08
CA ASN A 31 -13.62 0.69 -6.76
C ASN A 31 -13.84 -0.78 -6.33
N ILE A 32 -15.03 -1.35 -6.56
CA ILE A 32 -15.29 -2.77 -6.22
C ILE A 32 -14.43 -3.70 -7.08
N THR A 33 -14.28 -3.34 -8.35
CA THR A 33 -13.46 -4.10 -9.29
C THR A 33 -11.99 -4.10 -8.86
N MET A 34 -11.44 -2.96 -8.44
CA MET A 34 -10.07 -2.91 -7.92
C MET A 34 -9.89 -3.71 -6.63
N MET A 35 -10.89 -3.74 -5.74
CA MET A 35 -10.82 -4.45 -4.46
C MET A 35 -10.56 -5.95 -4.61
N PHE A 36 -11.20 -6.63 -5.57
CA PHE A 36 -10.97 -8.06 -5.76
C PHE A 36 -9.52 -8.35 -6.19
N GLY A 37 -8.98 -7.53 -7.10
CA GLY A 37 -7.58 -7.65 -7.51
C GLY A 37 -6.60 -7.38 -6.36
N HIS A 38 -6.91 -6.42 -5.46
CA HIS A 38 -6.13 -6.18 -4.24
C HIS A 38 -6.21 -7.35 -3.25
N LEU A 39 -7.40 -7.93 -3.05
CA LEU A 39 -7.56 -9.12 -2.21
C LEU A 39 -6.69 -10.28 -2.71
N LEU A 40 -6.64 -10.50 -4.03
CA LEU A 40 -5.76 -11.50 -4.61
C LEU A 40 -4.28 -11.21 -4.34
N LEU A 41 -3.84 -9.94 -4.39
CA LEU A 41 -2.47 -9.57 -4.01
C LEU A 41 -2.19 -9.88 -2.53
N ASP A 42 -3.13 -9.52 -1.65
CA ASP A 42 -2.95 -9.68 -0.21
C ASP A 42 -2.97 -11.16 0.20
N MET A 43 -3.69 -12.01 -0.54
CA MET A 43 -3.67 -13.48 -0.38
C MET A 43 -2.43 -14.16 -0.98
N GLY A 44 -1.52 -13.41 -1.64
CA GLY A 44 -0.35 -13.99 -2.31
C GLY A 44 -0.62 -14.56 -3.71
N GLU A 45 -1.83 -14.40 -4.23
CA GLU A 45 -2.30 -14.95 -5.50
C GLU A 45 -1.94 -14.02 -6.68
N TYR A 46 -0.64 -13.70 -6.81
CA TYR A 46 -0.15 -12.64 -7.71
C TYR A 46 -0.46 -12.89 -9.19
N ILE A 47 -0.36 -14.14 -9.65
CA ILE A 47 -0.68 -14.51 -11.04
C ILE A 47 -2.18 -14.32 -11.33
N LYS A 48 -3.05 -14.70 -10.38
CA LYS A 48 -4.50 -14.51 -10.52
C LYS A 48 -4.83 -13.02 -10.52
N SER A 49 -4.21 -12.25 -9.64
CA SER A 49 -4.38 -10.79 -9.58
C SER A 49 -3.97 -10.12 -10.89
N GLN A 50 -2.80 -10.46 -11.44
CA GLN A 50 -2.34 -9.96 -12.73
C GLN A 50 -3.37 -10.25 -13.84
N LYS A 51 -3.74 -11.52 -14.02
CA LYS A 51 -4.72 -11.92 -15.05
C LYS A 51 -6.05 -11.21 -14.88
N TYR A 52 -6.49 -11.02 -13.64
CA TYR A 52 -7.70 -10.30 -13.34
C TYR A 52 -7.63 -8.84 -13.81
N PHE A 53 -6.53 -8.13 -13.51
CA PHE A 53 -6.32 -6.76 -13.97
C PHE A 53 -6.17 -6.65 -15.50
N GLU A 54 -5.50 -7.61 -16.14
CA GLU A 54 -5.40 -7.68 -17.61
C GLU A 54 -6.77 -7.88 -18.26
N ASN A 55 -7.65 -8.70 -17.69
CA ASN A 55 -9.02 -8.88 -18.18
C ASN A 55 -9.83 -7.59 -18.07
N ILE A 56 -9.68 -6.83 -16.97
CA ILE A 56 -10.36 -5.52 -16.82
C ILE A 56 -9.84 -4.55 -17.89
N LEU A 57 -8.54 -4.56 -18.18
CA LEU A 57 -7.96 -3.72 -19.22
C LEU A 57 -8.58 -3.98 -20.60
N GLN A 58 -8.93 -5.24 -20.91
CA GLN A 58 -9.60 -5.63 -22.15
C GLN A 58 -11.05 -5.16 -22.24
N SER A 59 -11.70 -4.83 -21.12
CA SER A 59 -13.08 -4.33 -21.10
C SER A 59 -13.24 -2.86 -21.49
N ASN A 60 -12.19 -2.24 -22.05
CA ASN A 60 -12.11 -0.82 -22.41
C ASN A 60 -12.51 0.12 -21.27
N PRO A 61 -11.77 0.08 -20.14
CA PRO A 61 -12.05 0.95 -19.01
C PRO A 61 -11.72 2.41 -19.37
N ASN A 62 -12.26 3.36 -18.59
CA ASN A 62 -11.94 4.77 -18.77
C ASN A 62 -10.45 5.04 -18.46
N ASP A 63 -9.92 6.16 -18.94
CA ASP A 63 -8.50 6.53 -18.76
C ASP A 63 -8.04 6.59 -17.29
N GLU A 64 -8.95 6.82 -16.33
CA GLU A 64 -8.60 6.80 -14.90
C GLU A 64 -8.28 5.39 -14.43
N ASP A 65 -9.19 4.48 -14.75
CA ASP A 65 -9.14 3.09 -14.39
C ASP A 65 -7.96 2.41 -15.08
N VAL A 66 -7.65 2.76 -16.34
CA VAL A 66 -6.49 2.24 -17.08
C VAL A 66 -5.18 2.49 -16.31
N ALA A 67 -4.96 3.70 -15.81
CA ALA A 67 -3.74 4.03 -15.09
C ALA A 67 -3.63 3.28 -13.75
N CYS A 68 -4.75 3.19 -13.02
CA CYS A 68 -4.83 2.40 -11.78
C CYS A 68 -4.60 0.90 -12.03
N ILE A 69 -5.14 0.36 -13.13
CA ILE A 69 -4.94 -1.03 -13.55
C ILE A 69 -3.47 -1.29 -13.83
N TYR A 70 -2.81 -0.45 -14.64
CA TYR A 70 -1.36 -0.58 -14.89
C TYR A 70 -0.53 -0.50 -13.61
N TYR A 71 -0.87 0.41 -12.69
CA TYR A 71 -0.19 0.47 -11.38
C TYR A 71 -0.32 -0.86 -10.61
N ASN A 72 -1.50 -1.46 -10.60
CA ASN A 72 -1.73 -2.72 -9.88
C ASN A 72 -1.09 -3.92 -10.58
N ILE A 73 -1.07 -3.97 -11.91
CA ILE A 73 -0.31 -4.96 -12.69
C ILE A 73 1.19 -4.84 -12.37
N GLY A 74 1.72 -3.60 -12.33
CA GLY A 74 3.10 -3.33 -11.92
C GLY A 74 3.40 -3.82 -10.51
N ARG A 75 2.47 -3.64 -9.56
CA ARG A 75 2.56 -4.18 -8.20
C ARG A 75 2.57 -5.71 -8.18
N ALA A 76 1.75 -6.36 -9.00
CA ALA A 76 1.73 -7.82 -9.12
C ALA A 76 3.06 -8.37 -9.69
N HIS A 77 3.62 -7.73 -10.72
CA HIS A 77 4.94 -8.08 -11.25
C HIS A 77 6.05 -7.91 -10.21
N ARG A 78 6.06 -6.80 -9.45
CA ARG A 78 7.02 -6.58 -8.37
C ARG A 78 6.99 -7.71 -7.34
N LEU A 79 5.79 -8.12 -6.91
CA LEU A 79 5.62 -9.19 -5.93
C LEU A 79 6.06 -10.58 -6.46
N LYS A 80 6.15 -10.74 -7.78
CA LYS A 80 6.75 -11.93 -8.43
C LYS A 80 8.24 -11.75 -8.74
N CYS A 81 8.87 -10.65 -8.32
CA CYS A 81 10.24 -10.26 -8.65
C CYS A 81 10.50 -10.05 -10.16
N GLU A 82 9.45 -9.79 -10.93
CA GLU A 82 9.52 -9.50 -12.37
C GLU A 82 9.71 -7.99 -12.59
N TYR A 83 10.89 -7.48 -12.24
CA TYR A 83 11.13 -6.04 -12.10
C TYR A 83 11.00 -5.23 -13.40
N ASP A 84 11.44 -5.76 -14.53
CA ASP A 84 11.36 -5.05 -15.81
C ASP A 84 9.90 -4.78 -16.22
N TYR A 85 9.05 -5.80 -16.12
CA TYR A 85 7.62 -5.68 -16.34
C TYR A 85 6.95 -4.78 -15.30
N SER A 86 7.41 -4.80 -14.05
CA SER A 86 6.93 -3.91 -13.01
C SER A 86 7.18 -2.44 -13.36
N LEU A 87 8.42 -2.11 -13.75
CA LEU A 87 8.81 -0.76 -14.17
C LEU A 87 8.04 -0.31 -15.39
N GLU A 88 7.90 -1.15 -16.41
CA GLU A 88 7.14 -0.84 -17.62
C GLU A 88 5.69 -0.42 -17.28
N ASN A 89 5.03 -1.20 -16.42
CA ASN A 89 3.66 -0.95 -16.01
C ASN A 89 3.52 0.29 -15.12
N TYR A 90 4.45 0.52 -14.18
CA TYR A 90 4.44 1.76 -13.39
C TYR A 90 4.71 3.00 -14.24
N VAL A 91 5.58 2.93 -15.24
CA VAL A 91 5.82 4.02 -16.18
C VAL A 91 4.58 4.31 -17.01
N LYS A 92 3.88 3.28 -17.52
CA LYS A 92 2.58 3.44 -18.22
C LYS A 92 1.57 4.16 -17.33
N ALA A 93 1.40 3.72 -16.08
CA ALA A 93 0.52 4.36 -15.11
C ALA A 93 0.88 5.84 -14.88
N TYR A 94 2.17 6.13 -14.66
CA TYR A 94 2.68 7.48 -14.50
C TYR A 94 2.37 8.36 -15.72
N THR A 95 2.69 7.88 -16.92
CA THR A 95 2.47 8.61 -18.17
C THR A 95 1.00 8.97 -18.40
N ILE A 96 0.08 8.06 -18.08
CA ILE A 96 -1.36 8.33 -18.21
C ILE A 96 -1.82 9.35 -17.16
N HIS A 97 -1.36 9.24 -15.91
CA HIS A 97 -1.71 10.20 -14.87
C HIS A 97 -1.27 11.62 -15.19
N ILE A 98 -0.06 11.83 -15.73
CA ILE A 98 0.44 13.17 -16.06
C ILE A 98 -0.25 13.79 -17.29
N ARG A 99 -0.73 12.97 -18.24
CA ARG A 99 -1.40 13.45 -19.47
C ARG A 99 -2.82 13.92 -19.23
N ALA A 100 -3.50 13.36 -18.23
CA ALA A 100 -4.92 13.59 -18.04
C ALA A 100 -5.25 14.97 -17.42
N ARG A 101 -4.75 15.35 -16.23
CA ARG A 101 -5.02 16.65 -15.55
C ARG A 101 -4.04 16.98 -14.41
N PRO A 102 -3.89 18.26 -13.99
CA PRO A 102 -3.13 18.66 -12.80
C PRO A 102 -3.57 17.98 -11.49
N GLN A 103 -4.85 17.60 -11.38
CA GLN A 103 -5.40 16.92 -10.20
C GLN A 103 -4.91 15.47 -10.05
N ARG A 104 -4.31 14.86 -11.09
CA ARG A 104 -3.77 13.48 -11.05
C ARG A 104 -2.31 13.40 -10.66
N LEU A 105 -1.71 14.52 -10.23
CA LEU A 105 -0.34 14.57 -9.74
C LEU A 105 -0.13 13.65 -8.53
N VAL A 106 -1.13 13.50 -7.65
CA VAL A 106 -1.05 12.59 -6.49
C VAL A 106 -0.94 11.12 -6.93
N SER A 107 -1.74 10.68 -7.92
CA SER A 107 -1.64 9.31 -8.45
C SER A 107 -0.36 9.09 -9.26
N ALA A 108 0.11 10.11 -9.98
CA ALA A 108 1.43 10.07 -10.60
C ALA A 108 2.55 9.89 -9.56
N ALA A 109 2.45 10.55 -8.40
CA ALA A 109 3.39 10.36 -7.30
C ALA A 109 3.34 8.94 -6.71
N LYS A 110 2.16 8.31 -6.65
CA LYS A 110 2.03 6.88 -6.27
C LYS A 110 2.80 5.97 -7.22
N ALA A 111 2.67 6.20 -8.53
CA ALA A 111 3.43 5.46 -9.53
C ALA A 111 4.95 5.68 -9.38
N LEU A 112 5.41 6.92 -9.15
CA LEU A 112 6.82 7.22 -8.87
C LEU A 112 7.33 6.50 -7.62
N ASN A 113 6.52 6.44 -6.56
CA ASN A 113 6.85 5.69 -5.35
C ASN A 113 6.99 4.19 -5.66
N GLY A 114 6.10 3.62 -6.49
CA GLY A 114 6.21 2.24 -6.98
C GLY A 114 7.52 1.98 -7.74
N ILE A 115 7.90 2.88 -8.65
CA ILE A 115 9.18 2.81 -9.39
C ILE A 115 10.37 2.87 -8.41
N GLY A 116 10.31 3.76 -7.42
CA GLY A 116 11.34 3.88 -6.39
C GLY A 116 11.53 2.60 -5.57
N ILE A 117 10.43 1.91 -5.22
CA ILE A 117 10.48 0.62 -4.51
C ILE A 117 11.19 -0.43 -5.36
N VAL A 118 10.86 -0.53 -6.66
CA VAL A 118 11.51 -1.52 -7.54
C VAL A 118 13.01 -1.26 -7.64
N HIS A 119 13.43 0.00 -7.81
CA HIS A 119 14.86 0.32 -7.83
C HIS A 119 15.55 0.01 -6.49
N HIS A 120 14.90 0.27 -5.35
CA HIS A 120 15.45 -0.10 -4.05
C HIS A 120 15.61 -1.62 -3.91
N GLU A 121 14.62 -2.41 -4.31
CA GLU A 121 14.69 -3.88 -4.29
C GLU A 121 15.77 -4.44 -5.22
N GLN A 122 16.08 -3.75 -6.32
CA GLN A 122 17.19 -4.09 -7.22
C GLN A 122 18.57 -3.60 -6.74
N GLY A 123 18.65 -2.89 -5.60
CA GLY A 123 19.91 -2.28 -5.11
C GLY A 123 20.31 -0.98 -5.83
N ASN A 124 19.46 -0.44 -6.71
CA ASN A 124 19.67 0.80 -7.44
C ASN A 124 19.33 2.04 -6.59
N TYR A 125 20.07 2.23 -5.49
CA TYR A 125 19.73 3.20 -4.43
C TYR A 125 19.65 4.65 -4.90
N GLU A 126 20.55 5.10 -5.78
CA GLU A 126 20.50 6.48 -6.32
C GLU A 126 19.20 6.76 -7.07
N GLN A 127 18.72 5.78 -7.86
CA GLN A 127 17.45 5.95 -8.57
C GLN A 127 16.26 5.85 -7.64
N ALA A 128 16.31 4.96 -6.65
CA ALA A 128 15.29 4.91 -5.61
C ALA A 128 15.12 6.27 -4.92
N LEU A 129 16.22 6.89 -4.47
CA LEU A 129 16.21 8.22 -3.86
C LEU A 129 15.62 9.28 -4.79
N LYS A 130 16.01 9.27 -6.07
CA LYS A 130 15.49 10.21 -7.07
C LYS A 130 13.97 10.09 -7.22
N PHE A 131 13.45 8.88 -7.38
CA PHE A 131 12.03 8.63 -7.58
C PHE A 131 11.21 8.94 -6.32
N PHE A 132 11.67 8.52 -5.14
CA PHE A 132 11.01 8.86 -3.88
C PHE A 132 11.02 10.36 -3.61
N SER A 133 12.14 11.05 -3.85
CA SER A 133 12.24 12.51 -3.70
C SER A 133 11.28 13.24 -4.63
N ASN A 134 11.10 12.76 -5.87
CA ASN A 134 10.15 13.34 -6.81
C ASN A 134 8.69 13.10 -6.38
N ALA A 135 8.36 11.89 -5.90
CA ALA A 135 7.04 11.60 -5.33
C ALA A 135 6.75 12.50 -4.12
N LEU A 136 7.70 12.62 -3.19
CA LEU A 136 7.58 13.44 -1.99
C LEU A 136 7.37 14.93 -2.31
N LYS A 137 8.09 15.47 -3.30
CA LYS A 137 7.91 16.85 -3.78
C LYS A 137 6.48 17.10 -4.28
N ILE A 138 5.88 16.12 -4.96
CA ILE A 138 4.50 16.23 -5.43
C ILE A 138 3.53 16.13 -4.26
N TYR A 139 3.70 15.14 -3.37
CA TYR A 139 2.82 14.97 -2.21
C TYR A 139 2.82 16.20 -1.30
N ARG A 140 3.99 16.77 -0.98
CA ARG A 140 4.09 17.99 -0.17
C ARG A 140 3.43 19.22 -0.81
N LYS A 141 3.30 19.26 -2.15
CA LYS A 141 2.62 20.34 -2.87
C LYS A 141 1.10 20.15 -2.97
N GLN A 142 0.63 18.90 -3.03
CA GLN A 142 -0.76 18.58 -3.36
C GLN A 142 -1.58 18.14 -2.15
N LEU A 143 -0.94 17.67 -1.08
CA LEU A 143 -1.60 17.07 0.08
C LEU A 143 -1.37 17.92 1.34
N SER A 144 -2.18 17.66 2.36
CA SER A 144 -1.95 18.24 3.68
C SER A 144 -0.60 17.78 4.24
N LYS A 145 0.01 18.60 5.09
CA LYS A 145 1.36 18.36 5.64
C LYS A 145 1.49 17.02 6.38
N ASN A 146 0.38 16.50 6.91
CA ASN A 146 0.35 15.26 7.67
C ASN A 146 -0.21 14.08 6.85
N HIS A 147 -0.35 14.20 5.53
CA HIS A 147 -0.93 13.11 4.74
C HIS A 147 -0.06 11.84 4.82
N THR A 148 -0.70 10.68 4.96
CA THR A 148 -0.05 9.37 5.20
C THR A 148 0.88 8.96 4.07
N ASP A 149 0.54 9.28 2.81
CA ASP A 149 1.45 9.08 1.66
C ASP A 149 2.81 9.79 1.82
N ILE A 150 2.87 10.92 2.53
CA ILE A 150 4.13 11.61 2.85
C ILE A 150 4.94 10.74 3.84
N GLY A 151 4.31 10.29 4.92
CA GLY A 151 4.95 9.43 5.93
C GLY A 151 5.44 8.09 5.36
N GLY A 152 4.66 7.47 4.47
CA GLY A 152 5.06 6.26 3.75
C GLY A 152 6.28 6.49 2.83
N THR A 153 6.29 7.59 2.08
CA THR A 153 7.41 7.93 1.18
C THR A 153 8.69 8.27 1.96
N LEU A 154 8.57 8.98 3.08
CA LEU A 154 9.71 9.25 3.99
C LEU A 154 10.27 7.96 4.58
N THR A 155 9.41 7.02 4.99
CA THR A 155 9.85 5.71 5.48
C THR A 155 10.63 4.93 4.41
N ASN A 156 10.20 5.01 3.14
CA ASN A 156 10.94 4.42 2.02
C ASN A 156 12.29 5.10 1.77
N LEU A 157 12.36 6.44 1.78
CA LEU A 157 13.62 7.18 1.66
C LEU A 157 14.62 6.79 2.76
N ALA A 158 14.15 6.75 4.01
CA ALA A 158 15.00 6.38 5.13
C ALA A 158 15.55 4.95 5.02
N ASN A 159 14.77 4.02 4.49
CA ASN A 159 15.26 2.67 4.22
C ASN A 159 16.41 2.67 3.22
N VAL A 160 16.33 3.50 2.17
CA VAL A 160 17.42 3.63 1.19
C VAL A 160 18.66 4.24 1.85
N TYR A 161 18.52 5.30 2.66
CA TYR A 161 19.65 5.88 3.41
C TYR A 161 20.30 4.87 4.35
N ARG A 162 19.50 4.05 5.05
CA ARG A 162 19.99 2.96 5.90
C ARG A 162 20.81 1.95 5.08
N GLN A 163 20.32 1.52 3.92
CA GLN A 163 21.05 0.61 3.02
C GLN A 163 22.37 1.21 2.50
N GLN A 164 22.49 2.54 2.46
CA GLN A 164 23.72 3.25 2.14
C GLN A 164 24.61 3.54 3.37
N ASN A 165 24.24 3.03 4.55
CA ASN A 165 24.88 3.30 5.84
C ASN A 165 24.83 4.78 6.29
N ASP A 166 23.97 5.60 5.70
CA ASP A 166 23.70 6.96 6.16
C ASP A 166 22.63 6.95 7.25
N PHE A 167 23.01 6.43 8.41
CA PHE A 167 22.10 6.28 9.55
C PHE A 167 21.60 7.62 10.10
N SER A 168 22.39 8.69 9.96
CA SER A 168 21.99 10.02 10.41
C SER A 168 20.81 10.53 9.60
N GLN A 169 20.91 10.52 8.26
CA GLN A 169 19.81 10.91 7.39
C GLN A 169 18.61 9.96 7.50
N ALA A 170 18.86 8.65 7.66
CA ALA A 170 17.80 7.68 7.87
C ALA A 170 16.98 7.97 9.13
N LEU A 171 17.64 8.22 10.27
CA LEU A 171 16.95 8.50 11.54
C LEU A 171 16.18 9.83 11.49
N GLU A 172 16.78 10.91 10.96
CA GLU A 172 16.10 12.20 10.79
C GLU A 172 14.83 12.05 9.93
N THR A 173 14.95 11.32 8.81
CA THR A 173 13.82 11.06 7.91
C THR A 173 12.74 10.20 8.57
N LEU A 174 13.11 9.21 9.39
CA LEU A 174 12.16 8.36 10.13
C LEU A 174 11.46 9.14 11.25
N GLU A 175 12.13 10.08 11.90
CA GLU A 175 11.50 10.94 12.91
C GLU A 175 10.41 11.82 12.29
N GLU A 176 10.67 12.40 11.10
CA GLU A 176 9.65 13.14 10.35
C GLU A 176 8.46 12.22 9.97
N ALA A 177 8.75 11.03 9.45
CA ALA A 177 7.72 10.05 9.09
C ALA A 177 6.86 9.64 10.29
N LEU A 178 7.50 9.39 11.43
CA LEU A 178 6.85 8.96 12.66
C LEU A 178 5.92 10.05 13.19
N LYS A 179 6.37 11.31 13.17
CA LYS A 179 5.55 12.47 13.55
C LYS A 179 4.29 12.58 12.69
N ILE A 180 4.43 12.45 11.38
CA ILE A 180 3.30 12.48 10.44
C ILE A 180 2.33 11.33 10.73
N ASN A 181 2.86 10.10 10.89
CA ASN A 181 2.04 8.92 11.12
C ASN A 181 1.26 9.03 12.44
N TYR A 182 1.86 9.51 13.53
CA TYR A 182 1.15 9.73 14.79
C TYR A 182 0.06 10.82 14.71
N GLN A 183 0.25 11.83 13.88
CA GLN A 183 -0.73 12.91 13.73
C GLN A 183 -1.93 12.53 12.86
N SER A 184 -1.80 11.50 12.04
CA SER A 184 -2.80 11.18 11.00
C SER A 184 -3.39 9.79 11.11
N LEU A 185 -2.83 8.92 11.94
CA LEU A 185 -3.26 7.53 12.07
C LEU A 185 -3.61 7.22 13.54
N PRO A 186 -4.52 6.26 13.77
CA PRO A 186 -4.71 5.68 15.09
C PRO A 186 -3.39 5.21 15.70
N SER A 187 -3.25 5.32 17.02
CA SER A 187 -1.99 5.02 17.74
C SER A 187 -1.51 3.56 17.60
N ASP A 188 -2.40 2.67 17.19
CA ASP A 188 -2.20 1.23 16.96
C ASP A 188 -1.99 0.89 15.47
N HIS A 189 -1.89 1.90 14.60
CA HIS A 189 -1.80 1.65 13.17
C HIS A 189 -0.47 0.98 12.76
N PRO A 190 -0.48 -0.06 11.90
CA PRO A 190 0.72 -0.81 11.50
C PRO A 190 1.85 0.03 10.91
N ALA A 191 1.53 1.14 10.24
CA ALA A 191 2.53 2.05 9.69
C ALA A 191 3.41 2.70 10.77
N ILE A 192 2.87 2.99 11.96
CA ILE A 192 3.64 3.54 13.09
C ILE A 192 4.63 2.47 13.58
N ALA A 193 4.17 1.22 13.72
CA ALA A 193 5.04 0.11 14.09
C ALA A 193 6.14 -0.15 13.06
N ALA A 194 5.84 -0.03 11.76
CA ALA A 194 6.83 -0.17 10.70
C ALA A 194 7.92 0.90 10.77
N THR A 195 7.55 2.17 10.96
CA THR A 195 8.53 3.27 11.12
C THR A 195 9.41 3.06 12.35
N LEU A 196 8.82 2.69 13.51
CA LEU A 196 9.57 2.38 14.73
C LEU A 196 10.53 1.20 14.54
N ASN A 197 10.10 0.14 13.85
CA ASN A 197 10.95 -1.00 13.55
C ASN A 197 12.16 -0.59 12.69
N ASN A 198 11.97 0.30 11.71
CA ASN A 198 13.08 0.79 10.89
C ASN A 198 14.06 1.66 11.70
N MET A 199 13.57 2.46 12.66
CA MET A 199 14.46 3.16 13.60
C MET A 199 15.26 2.17 14.45
N GLY A 200 14.62 1.10 14.92
CA GLY A 200 15.28 0.00 15.61
C GLY A 200 16.39 -0.63 14.78
N ASN A 201 16.15 -0.89 13.49
CA ASN A 201 17.17 -1.40 12.57
C ASN A 201 18.36 -0.45 12.42
N CYS A 202 18.11 0.86 12.28
CA CYS A 202 19.20 1.84 12.22
C CYS A 202 20.07 1.80 13.48
N TYR A 203 19.47 1.79 14.67
CA TYR A 203 20.22 1.73 15.92
C TYR A 203 20.94 0.39 16.13
N PHE A 204 20.35 -0.71 15.67
CA PHE A 204 20.99 -2.03 15.71
C PHE A 204 22.26 -2.05 14.86
N GLU A 205 22.19 -1.53 13.63
CA GLU A 205 23.33 -1.44 12.71
C GLU A 205 24.40 -0.45 13.19
N LEU A 206 24.02 0.58 13.95
CA LEU A 206 24.93 1.49 14.65
C LEU A 206 25.57 0.88 15.92
N GLY A 207 25.08 -0.28 16.40
CA GLY A 207 25.54 -0.91 17.64
C GLY A 207 24.91 -0.35 18.93
N ASP A 208 23.95 0.59 18.85
CA ASP A 208 23.19 1.08 19.99
C ASP A 208 22.01 0.15 20.29
N TYR A 209 22.34 -1.03 20.82
CA TYR A 209 21.35 -2.09 21.07
C TYR A 209 20.28 -1.68 22.10
N ALA A 210 20.60 -0.75 23.00
CA ALA A 210 19.65 -0.26 23.99
C ALA A 210 18.50 0.53 23.31
N LYS A 211 18.84 1.47 22.41
CA LYS A 211 17.83 2.18 21.62
C LYS A 211 17.12 1.27 20.64
N ALA A 212 17.85 0.36 19.99
CA ALA A 212 17.24 -0.62 19.09
C ALA A 212 16.13 -1.41 19.79
N LEU A 213 16.42 -1.94 20.99
CA LEU A 213 15.49 -2.70 21.80
C LEU A 213 14.27 -1.87 22.23
N ASP A 214 14.45 -0.60 22.62
CA ASP A 214 13.34 0.30 22.94
C ASP A 214 12.38 0.45 21.75
N HIS A 215 12.92 0.78 20.57
CA HIS A 215 12.14 0.95 19.36
C HIS A 215 11.41 -0.33 18.94
N TYR A 216 12.08 -1.49 18.99
CA TYR A 216 11.45 -2.77 18.69
C TYR A 216 10.32 -3.11 19.68
N ARG A 217 10.50 -2.86 20.98
CA ARG A 217 9.45 -3.08 21.99
C ARG A 217 8.23 -2.21 21.73
N ARG A 218 8.43 -0.94 21.38
CA ARG A 218 7.33 -0.02 21.03
C ARG A 218 6.59 -0.47 19.78
N ALA A 219 7.32 -0.91 18.74
CA ALA A 219 6.73 -1.46 17.53
C ALA A 219 5.93 -2.75 17.82
N LEU A 220 6.46 -3.64 18.66
CA LEU A 220 5.80 -4.87 19.05
C LEU A 220 4.52 -4.60 19.84
N CYS A 221 4.57 -3.70 20.83
CA CYS A 221 3.40 -3.29 21.61
C CYS A 221 2.25 -2.80 20.72
N ILE A 222 2.55 -2.07 19.64
CA ILE A 222 1.53 -1.64 18.66
C ILE A 222 0.94 -2.85 17.92
N LYS A 223 1.77 -3.79 17.46
CA LYS A 223 1.32 -4.98 16.73
C LYS A 223 0.53 -5.97 17.60
N GLU A 224 0.84 -6.03 18.89
CA GLU A 224 0.21 -6.95 19.84
C GLU A 224 -1.05 -6.40 20.50
N LYS A 225 -1.35 -5.10 20.35
CA LYS A 225 -2.64 -4.56 20.81
C LYS A 225 -3.78 -5.31 20.11
N PRO A 226 -4.74 -5.89 20.85
CA PRO A 226 -5.79 -6.67 20.23
C PRO A 226 -6.67 -5.78 19.36
N ALA A 227 -6.85 -6.17 18.10
CA ALA A 227 -7.77 -5.54 17.12
C ALA A 227 -9.26 -5.54 17.55
N TYR A 228 -9.57 -5.97 18.77
CA TYR A 228 -10.90 -6.15 19.33
C TYR A 228 -11.36 -5.01 20.26
N SER A 229 -10.53 -4.01 20.57
CA SER A 229 -10.95 -2.89 21.44
C SER A 229 -12.01 -1.96 20.83
N ASN A 230 -12.40 -2.17 19.57
CA ASN A 230 -13.39 -1.35 18.85
C ASN A 230 -14.74 -2.04 18.59
N MET A 231 -14.98 -3.25 19.13
CA MET A 231 -16.27 -3.97 18.98
C MET A 231 -17.17 -3.97 20.24
N THR A 232 -16.87 -3.17 21.27
CA THR A 232 -17.77 -3.03 22.41
C THR A 232 -18.82 -1.96 22.14
N HIS A 233 -19.94 -2.36 21.51
CA HIS A 233 -21.31 -1.99 21.85
C HIS A 233 -22.28 -2.40 20.72
N ILE A 234 -22.65 -3.68 20.70
CA ILE A 234 -23.99 -4.05 20.23
C ILE A 234 -24.74 -4.48 21.49
N PRO A 235 -25.64 -3.65 22.05
CA PRO A 235 -26.52 -4.12 23.11
C PRO A 235 -27.41 -5.20 22.51
N ILE A 236 -27.27 -6.42 23.01
CA ILE A 236 -28.26 -7.47 22.80
C ILE A 236 -29.49 -6.99 23.58
N LEU A 237 -30.50 -6.52 22.85
CA LEU A 237 -31.82 -6.23 23.41
C LEU A 237 -32.40 -7.55 23.92
N GLY A 238 -32.61 -7.63 25.23
CA GLY A 238 -33.49 -8.60 25.86
C GLY A 238 -34.95 -8.17 25.74
#